data_AF-A0A9D5G8W4-F1
#
_entry.id   AF-A0A9D5G8W4-F1
#
_cell.length_a   1.000
_cell.length_b   1.000
_cell.length_c   1.000
_cell.angle_alpha   90.00
_cell.angle_beta   90.00
_cell.angle_gamma   90.00
#
_symmetry.space_group_name_H-M   'P 1'
#
loop_
_entity.id
_entity.type
_entity.pdbx_description
1 polymer ?
#
loop_
_entity_poly.entity_id
_entity_poly.type
_entity_poly.pdbx_seq_one_letter_code
_entity_poly.pdbx_strand_id
1 'polypeptide(L)'
;MAQAGIFREGERLELLRGDIVKVPPIGDYHRGTVNRLTRVLSAKFGDRACVQVQNPVVVSDDSEPEPDIALLALNEAAWGERALTLRTLSP
;
A
#
# COMPACT_ATOMS: atom_id res chain seq x y z
N MET A 1 -5.38 -12.40 0.82
CA MET A 1 -6.74 -12.20 1.36
C MET A 1 -7.89 -12.72 0.47
N ALA A 2 -7.72 -13.67 -0.47
CA ALA A 2 -8.83 -14.10 -1.34
C ALA A 2 -9.07 -15.61 -1.45
N GLN A 3 -8.43 -16.44 -0.61
CA GLN A 3 -8.39 -17.89 -0.87
C GLN A 3 -9.56 -18.69 -0.27
N ALA A 4 -10.42 -18.06 0.55
CA ALA A 4 -11.49 -18.76 1.28
C ALA A 4 -12.85 -18.78 0.56
N GLY A 5 -13.01 -18.13 -0.60
CA GLY A 5 -14.27 -18.09 -1.35
C GLY A 5 -15.41 -17.33 -0.67
N ILE A 6 -15.13 -16.59 0.42
CA ILE A 6 -16.12 -15.83 1.20
C ILE A 6 -16.43 -14.46 0.57
N PHE A 7 -15.47 -13.89 -0.17
CA PHE A 7 -15.59 -12.56 -0.77
C PHE A 7 -15.87 -12.64 -2.26
N ARG A 8 -16.60 -11.65 -2.80
CA ARG A 8 -16.82 -11.58 -4.25
C ARG A 8 -15.51 -11.20 -4.95
N GLU A 9 -15.29 -11.81 -6.10
CA GLU A 9 -14.17 -11.45 -6.96
C GLU A 9 -14.28 -9.97 -7.37
N GLY A 10 -13.20 -9.21 -7.16
CA GLY A 10 -13.15 -7.77 -7.43
C GLY A 10 -13.66 -6.86 -6.31
N GLU A 11 -14.11 -7.37 -5.16
CA GLU A 11 -14.35 -6.52 -3.99
C GLU A 11 -13.04 -5.95 -3.45
N ARG A 12 -12.95 -4.62 -3.37
CA ARG A 12 -11.83 -3.92 -2.73
C ARG A 12 -12.01 -3.98 -1.21
N LEU A 13 -11.14 -4.73 -0.54
CA LEU A 13 -11.18 -5.01 0.88
C LEU A 13 -9.80 -4.77 1.51
N GLU A 14 -9.78 -4.30 2.75
CA GLU A 14 -8.57 -4.14 3.57
C GLU A 14 -8.68 -4.96 4.86
N LEU A 15 -7.55 -5.47 5.36
CA LEU A 15 -7.46 -6.07 6.70
C LEU A 15 -6.86 -5.06 7.68
N LEU A 16 -7.63 -4.65 8.68
CA LEU A 16 -7.22 -3.69 9.69
C LEU A 16 -7.45 -4.27 11.09
N ARG A 17 -6.39 -4.67 11.79
CA ARG A 17 -6.46 -5.23 13.17
C ARG A 17 -7.43 -6.42 13.28
N GLY A 18 -7.36 -7.33 12.31
CA GLY A 18 -8.25 -8.50 12.24
C GLY A 18 -9.64 -8.23 11.63
N ASP A 19 -10.02 -6.97 11.38
CA ASP A 19 -11.28 -6.61 10.75
C ASP A 19 -11.16 -6.45 9.24
N ILE A 20 -12.16 -6.93 8.51
CA ILE A 20 -12.22 -6.78 7.04
C ILE A 20 -13.13 -5.60 6.70
N VAL A 21 -12.55 -4.59 6.06
CA VAL A 21 -13.22 -3.32 5.75
C VAL A 21 -13.36 -3.14 4.24
N LYS A 22 -14.52 -2.63 3.79
CA LYS A 22 -14.79 -2.36 2.37
C LYS A 22 -14.30 -0.97 1.96
N VAL A 23 -13.55 -0.90 0.86
CA VAL A 23 -13.02 0.36 0.33
C VAL A 23 -13.99 0.94 -0.69
N PRO A 24 -14.41 2.22 -0.55
CA PRO A 24 -15.22 2.90 -1.55
C PRO A 24 -14.54 2.99 -2.92
N PRO A 25 -15.30 3.13 -4.02
CA PRO A 25 -14.73 3.33 -5.34
C PRO A 25 -13.93 4.64 -5.43
N ILE A 26 -12.84 4.61 -6.17
CA ILE A 26 -11.96 5.76 -6.40
C ILE A 26 -12.57 6.67 -7.47
N GLY A 27 -12.86 7.92 -7.11
CA GLY A 27 -13.28 8.97 -8.05
C GLY A 27 -12.11 9.65 -8.78
N ASP A 28 -12.42 10.39 -9.83
CA ASP A 28 -11.43 11.07 -10.70
C ASP A 28 -10.52 12.06 -9.94
N TYR A 29 -11.08 12.80 -8.98
CA TYR A 29 -10.33 13.73 -8.15
C TYR A 29 -9.26 13.02 -7.29
N HIS A 30 -9.64 11.89 -6.69
CA HIS A 30 -8.72 11.08 -5.91
C HIS A 30 -7.60 10.54 -6.81
N ARG A 31 -7.94 9.97 -7.98
CA ARG A 31 -6.96 9.46 -8.94
C ARG A 31 -5.97 10.54 -9.39
N GLY A 32 -6.46 11.75 -9.69
CA GLY A 32 -5.60 12.88 -10.05
C GLY A 32 -4.65 13.30 -8.92
N THR A 33 -5.16 13.29 -7.68
CA THR A 33 -4.38 13.64 -6.48
C THR A 33 -3.27 12.61 -6.23
N VAL A 34 -3.61 11.32 -6.26
CA VAL A 34 -2.64 10.22 -6.10
C VAL A 34 -1.56 10.30 -7.17
N ASN A 35 -1.94 10.43 -8.45
CA ASN A 35 -0.97 10.55 -9.55
C ASN A 35 0.00 11.73 -9.38
N ARG A 36 -0.50 12.89 -8.93
CA ARG A 36 0.32 14.07 -8.68
C ARG A 36 1.31 13.83 -7.54
N LEU A 37 0.86 13.24 -6.44
CA LEU A 37 1.70 12.94 -5.29
C LEU A 37 2.75 11.88 -5.63
N THR A 38 2.38 10.82 -6.34
CA THR A 38 3.33 9.81 -6.85
C THR A 38 4.46 10.47 -7.62
N ARG A 39 4.15 11.34 -8.58
CA ARG A 39 5.18 12.05 -9.35
C ARG A 39 6.14 12.86 -8.46
N VAL A 40 5.60 13.60 -7.49
CA VAL A 40 6.42 14.45 -6.59
C VAL A 40 7.29 13.60 -5.67
N LEU A 41 6.73 12.54 -5.10
CA LEU A 41 7.41 11.69 -4.14
C LEU A 41 8.48 10.84 -4.81
N SER A 42 8.20 10.25 -5.97
CA SER A 42 9.20 9.49 -6.75
C SER A 42 10.37 10.38 -7.16
N ALA A 43 10.12 11.62 -7.58
CA ALA A 43 11.20 12.54 -7.92
C ALA A 43 12.07 12.95 -6.71
N LYS A 44 11.48 13.05 -5.51
CA LYS A 44 12.18 13.51 -4.29
C LYS A 44 12.87 12.37 -3.51
N PHE A 45 12.35 11.15 -3.62
CA PHE A 45 12.74 10.03 -2.78
C PHE A 45 13.09 8.74 -3.54
N GLY A 46 13.02 8.70 -4.87
CA GLY A 46 13.23 7.48 -5.65
C GLY A 46 14.54 6.73 -5.34
N ASP A 47 15.61 7.47 -5.04
CA ASP A 47 16.92 6.88 -4.70
C ASP A 47 17.06 6.50 -3.21
N ARG A 48 16.07 6.83 -2.37
CA ARG A 48 16.13 6.69 -0.90
C ARG A 48 14.99 5.86 -0.32
N ALA A 49 13.89 5.71 -1.05
CA ALA A 49 12.69 5.02 -0.61
C ALA A 49 11.96 4.40 -1.81
N CYS A 50 11.27 3.28 -1.55
CA CYS A 50 10.28 2.74 -2.47
C CYS A 50 8.97 3.54 -2.30
N VAL A 51 8.48 4.12 -3.39
CA VAL A 51 7.16 4.77 -3.44
C VAL A 51 6.15 3.74 -3.91
N GLN A 52 5.38 3.19 -2.98
CA GLN A 52 4.34 2.20 -3.27
C GLN A 52 2.99 2.90 -3.36
N VAL A 53 2.21 2.62 -4.41
CA VAL A 53 0.96 3.32 -4.70
C VAL A 53 -0.16 2.29 -4.79
N GLN A 54 -1.21 2.43 -3.98
CA GLN A 54 -2.41 1.57 -4.00
C GLN A 54 -2.07 0.07 -4.03
N ASN A 55 -1.14 -0.33 -3.18
CA ASN A 55 -0.79 -1.73 -2.99
C ASN A 55 -0.78 -2.06 -1.50
N PRO A 56 -1.05 -3.32 -1.12
CA PRO A 56 -1.03 -3.75 0.28
C PRO A 56 0.34 -3.52 0.94
N VAL A 57 0.31 -3.11 2.21
CA VAL A 57 1.48 -2.95 3.07
C VAL A 57 1.25 -3.72 4.36
N VAL A 58 2.04 -4.76 4.60
CA VAL A 58 1.97 -5.53 5.86
C VAL A 58 2.58 -4.71 6.98
N VAL A 59 1.77 -4.33 7.96
CA VAL A 59 2.19 -3.56 9.14
C VAL A 59 2.37 -4.48 10.36
N SER A 60 1.58 -5.54 10.44
CA SER A 60 1.64 -6.62 11.43
C SER A 60 1.00 -7.89 10.86
N ASP A 61 1.07 -9.01 11.59
CA ASP A 61 0.49 -10.29 11.18
C ASP A 61 -1.04 -10.24 10.94
N ASP A 62 -1.72 -9.27 11.54
CA ASP A 62 -3.17 -9.07 11.50
C ASP A 62 -3.58 -7.72 10.85
N SER A 63 -2.65 -7.03 10.20
CA SER A 63 -2.92 -5.73 9.57
C SER A 63 -2.16 -5.57 8.25
N GLU A 64 -2.92 -5.47 7.17
CA GLU A 64 -2.45 -5.31 5.79
C GLU A 64 -3.31 -4.23 5.10
N PRO A 65 -3.15 -2.93 5.43
CA PRO A 65 -3.81 -1.82 4.74
C PRO A 65 -3.36 -1.69 3.29
N GLU A 66 -4.21 -1.09 2.46
CA GLU A 66 -3.90 -0.68 1.08
C GLU A 66 -3.88 0.86 1.00
N PRO A 67 -2.78 1.52 1.42
CA PRO A 67 -2.71 2.98 1.39
C PRO A 67 -2.66 3.51 -0.04
N ASP A 68 -3.18 4.72 -0.23
CA ASP A 68 -3.07 5.43 -1.51
C ASP A 68 -1.62 5.59 -1.94
N ILE A 69 -0.75 5.97 -1.00
CA ILE A 69 0.70 6.07 -1.18
C ILE A 69 1.40 5.69 0.13
N ALA A 70 2.44 4.85 0.04
CA ALA A 70 3.38 4.57 1.11
C ALA A 70 4.82 4.87 0.66
N LEU A 71 5.62 5.41 1.59
CA LEU A 71 7.06 5.57 1.44
C LEU A 71 7.74 4.52 2.31
N LEU A 72 8.41 3.56 1.69
CA LEU A 72 9.04 2.44 2.37
C LEU A 72 10.55 2.56 2.27
N ALA A 73 11.26 2.19 3.33
CA ALA A 73 12.72 2.12 3.28
C ALA A 73 13.14 1.12 2.20
N LEU A 74 14.16 1.48 1.41
CA LEU A 74 14.70 0.57 0.41
C LEU A 74 15.29 -0.66 1.09
N ASN A 75 14.78 -1.83 0.73
CA ASN A 75 15.39 -3.11 1.02
C ASN A 75 15.58 -3.85 -0.30
N GLU A 76 16.80 -3.82 -0.84
CA GLU A 76 17.15 -4.45 -2.12
C GLU A 76 16.92 -5.97 -2.12
N ALA A 77 16.83 -6.61 -0.95
CA ALA A 77 16.54 -8.04 -0.84
C ALA A 77 15.04 -8.37 -0.94
N ALA A 78 14.14 -7.38 -0.79
CA ALA A 78 12.70 -7.61 -0.67
C ALA A 78 11.90 -7.32 -1.95
N TRP A 79 12.56 -7.01 -3.08
CA TRP A 79 11.89 -6.82 -4.36
C TRP A 79 11.22 -8.12 -4.81
N GLY A 80 9.89 -8.19 -4.69
CA GLY A 80 9.08 -9.35 -5.06
C GLY A 80 8.56 -10.17 -3.87
N GLU A 81 9.01 -9.88 -2.65
CA GLU A 81 8.42 -10.48 -1.45
C GLU A 81 7.25 -9.64 -0.94
N ARG A 82 6.21 -10.30 -0.43
CA ARG A 82 4.99 -9.67 0.09
C ARG A 82 5.23 -8.72 1.27
N ALA A 83 6.45 -8.70 1.83
CA ALA A 83 6.79 -7.99 3.05
C ALA A 83 7.83 -6.90 2.77
N LEU A 84 7.40 -5.78 2.19
CA LEU A 84 8.14 -4.53 2.39
C LEU A 84 7.80 -4.04 3.80
N THR A 85 8.60 -4.44 4.78
CA THR A 85 8.40 -4.04 6.18
C THR A 85 8.62 -2.54 6.32
N LEU A 86 7.69 -1.84 6.97
CA LEU A 86 7.85 -0.45 7.41
C LEU A 86 9.04 -0.35 8.37
N ARG A 87 10.25 -0.09 7.85
CA ARG A 87 11.29 0.53 8.65
C ARG A 87 11.01 2.03 8.64
N THR A 88 10.63 2.56 9.79
CA THR A 88 10.49 4.01 9.98
C THR A 88 11.82 4.67 9.62
N LEU A 89 11.79 5.57 8.64
CA LEU A 89 12.90 6.47 8.39
C LEU A 89 13.00 7.39 9.61
N SER A 90 13.97 7.15 10.49
CA SER A 90 14.32 8.14 11.51
C SER A 90 14.79 9.43 10.82
N PRO A 91 14.48 10.60 11.41
CA PRO A 91 14.76 11.92 10.82
C PRO A 91 16.25 12.20 10.61
#